data_AF-X1KNB8-F1
#
_entry.id   AF-X1KNB8-F1
#
_cell.length_a   1.000
_cell.length_b   1.000
_cell.length_c   1.000
_cell.angle_alpha   90.00
_cell.angle_beta   90.00
_cell.angle_gamma   90.00
#
_symmetry.space_group_name_H-M   'P 1'
#
loop_
_entity.id
_entity.type
_entity.pdbx_description
1 polymer ?
#
loop_
_entity_poly.entity_id
_entity_poly.type
_entity_poly.pdbx_seq_one_letter_code
_entity_poly.pdbx_strand_id
1 'polypeptide(L)' 'DYPAILAMGGLTDPRVTYWEPAKWIARLRATMTGGGPVLLRTNMGAGHGGASGRFDRLDEVAIVYAFALWATGMAEA' A
#
# COMPACT_ATOMS: atom_id res chain seq x y z
N ASP A 1 -8.36 -15.10 9.59
CA ASP A 1 -8.02 -13.69 9.85
C ASP A 1 -6.79 -13.27 9.08
N TYR A 2 -6.84 -12.09 8.45
CA TYR A 2 -5.70 -11.50 7.75
C TYR A 2 -4.96 -10.49 8.64
N PRO A 3 -3.65 -10.27 8.48
CA PRO A 3 -2.97 -9.16 9.14
C PRO A 3 -3.44 -7.81 8.59
N ALA A 4 -3.01 -6.71 9.20
CA ALA A 4 -3.07 -5.41 8.56
C ALA A 4 -2.25 -5.46 7.25
N ILE A 5 -2.84 -5.04 6.13
CA ILE A 5 -2.22 -5.06 4.81
C ILE A 5 -2.29 -3.67 4.19
N LEU A 6 -1.14 -3.19 3.70
CA LEU A 6 -1.04 -2.05 2.80
C LEU A 6 -0.44 -2.52 1.48
N ALA A 7 -1.25 -2.60 0.43
CA ALA A 7 -0.76 -2.81 -0.93
C ALA A 7 -0.42 -1.46 -1.57
N MET A 8 0.76 -1.36 -2.16
CA MET A 8 1.19 -0.17 -2.92
C MET A 8 1.50 -0.54 -4.38
N GLY A 9 1.27 0.40 -5.30
CA GLY A 9 1.63 0.24 -6.71
C GLY A 9 1.59 1.58 -7.46
N GLY A 10 2.21 1.62 -8.64
CA GLY A 10 2.22 2.79 -9.51
C GLY A 10 1.18 2.72 -10.62
N LEU A 11 0.46 3.82 -10.89
CA LEU A 11 -0.55 3.89 -11.95
C LEU A 11 0.04 3.58 -13.32
N THR A 12 1.26 4.07 -13.59
CA THR A 12 1.94 3.96 -14.88
C THR A 12 2.99 2.85 -14.90
N ASP A 13 2.93 1.88 -13.97
CA ASP A 13 3.87 0.75 -13.93
C ASP A 13 3.67 -0.16 -15.16
N PRO A 14 4.66 -0.23 -16.08
CA PRO A 14 4.55 -1.04 -17.28
C PRO A 14 4.92 -2.51 -17.05
N ARG A 15 5.45 -2.87 -15.87
CA ARG A 15 5.90 -4.22 -15.52
C ARG A 15 4.85 -4.95 -14.70
N VAL A 16 4.34 -4.30 -13.66
CA VAL A 16 3.35 -4.83 -12.72
C VAL A 16 2.24 -3.81 -12.57
N THR A 17 1.21 -3.98 -13.39
CA THR A 17 0.14 -3.01 -13.54
C THR A 17 -0.68 -2.81 -12.26
N TYR A 18 -1.10 -1.57 -11.98
CA TYR A 18 -1.78 -1.19 -10.72
C TYR A 18 -3.06 -1.99 -10.40
N TRP A 19 -3.71 -2.58 -11.41
CA TRP A 19 -4.92 -3.37 -11.18
C TRP A 19 -4.63 -4.73 -10.53
N GLU A 20 -3.39 -5.22 -10.54
CA GLU A 20 -3.03 -6.43 -9.80
C GLU A 20 -3.25 -6.27 -8.29
N PRO A 21 -2.59 -5.31 -7.60
CA PRO A 21 -2.87 -5.06 -6.19
C PRO A 21 -4.32 -4.59 -5.96
N ALA A 22 -4.92 -3.84 -6.89
CA ALA A 22 -6.30 -3.39 -6.73
C ALA A 22 -7.31 -4.55 -6.71
N LYS A 23 -7.21 -5.50 -7.65
CA LYS A 23 -8.05 -6.71 -7.66
C LYS A 23 -7.83 -7.56 -6.42
N TRP A 24 -6.59 -7.70 -5.98
CA TRP A 24 -6.26 -8.47 -4.77
C TRP A 24 -6.89 -7.86 -3.52
N ILE A 25 -6.76 -6.55 -3.32
CA ILE A 25 -7.36 -5.83 -2.20
C ILE A 25 -8.90 -5.90 -2.26
N ALA A 26 -9.50 -5.72 -3.44
CA ALA A 26 -10.94 -5.85 -3.62
C ALA A 26 -11.44 -7.24 -3.23
N ARG A 27 -10.74 -8.30 -3.66
CA ARG A 27 -11.06 -9.68 -3.29
C ARG A 27 -10.92 -9.91 -1.79
N LEU A 28 -9.80 -9.50 -1.18
CA LEU A 28 -9.58 -9.63 0.26
C LEU A 28 -10.70 -8.98 1.06
N ARG A 29 -11.05 -7.73 0.75
CA ARG A 29 -12.14 -7.01 1.42
C ARG A 29 -13.49 -7.73 1.29
N ALA A 30 -13.75 -8.37 0.15
CA ALA A 30 -15.00 -9.09 -0.09
C ALA A 30 -15.06 -10.47 0.60
N THR A 31 -13.91 -11.13 0.80
CA THR A 31 -13.89 -12.52 1.27
C THR A 31 -13.34 -12.70 2.69
N MET A 32 -12.70 -11.68 3.26
CA MET A 32 -12.14 -11.79 4.60
C MET A 32 -13.25 -11.92 5.65
N THR A 33 -13.05 -12.85 6.57
CA THR A 33 -13.98 -13.11 7.69
C THR A 33 -13.57 -12.42 8.99
N GLY A 34 -12.40 -11.78 9.02
CA GLY A 34 -11.84 -11.13 10.20
C GLY A 34 -10.36 -10.75 10.02
N GLY A 35 -9.82 -10.05 11.01
CA GLY A 35 -8.41 -9.61 11.05
C GLY A 35 -8.22 -8.09 10.97
N GLY A 36 -7.08 -7.69 10.43
CA GLY A 36 -6.63 -6.31 10.35
C GLY A 36 -7.13 -5.54 9.12
N PRO A 37 -6.93 -4.21 9.10
CA PRO A 37 -7.32 -3.33 8.01
C PRO A 37 -6.57 -3.65 6.71
N VAL A 38 -7.28 -3.59 5.58
CA VAL A 38 -6.74 -3.88 4.25
C VAL A 38 -6.86 -2.65 3.36
N LEU A 39 -5.72 -2.04 3.04
CA LEU A 39 -5.59 -0.75 2.37
C LEU A 39 -4.88 -0.88 1.02
N LEU A 40 -5.26 -0.02 0.09
CA LEU A 40 -4.62 0.13 -1.22
C LEU A 40 -4.16 1.58 -1.37
N ARG A 41 -2.89 1.77 -1.75
CA ARG A 41 -2.36 3.05 -2.20
C ARG A 41 -1.81 2.93 -3.60
N THR A 42 -2.46 3.58 -4.55
CA THR A 42 -1.92 3.74 -5.91
C THR A 42 -1.23 5.09 -6.00
N ASN A 43 0.06 5.10 -6.32
CA ASN A 43 0.75 6.33 -6.66
C ASN A 43 0.36 6.72 -8.10
N MET A 44 -0.36 7.83 -8.22
CA MET A 44 -0.93 8.31 -9.49
C MET A 44 0.11 8.90 -10.45
N GLY A 45 1.31 9.23 -9.96
CA GLY A 45 2.40 9.81 -10.76
C GLY A 45 3.58 8.88 -11.01
N ALA A 46 3.56 7.65 -10.48
CA ALA A 46 4.70 6.74 -10.51
C ALA A 46 4.46 5.47 -11.34
N GLY A 47 5.57 4.95 -11.86
CA GLY A 47 5.66 3.62 -12.46
C GLY A 47 6.27 2.59 -11.49
N HIS A 48 6.98 1.59 -12.03
CA HIS A 48 7.51 0.48 -11.22
C HIS A 48 8.49 0.86 -10.11
N GLY A 49 9.27 1.91 -10.32
CA GLY A 49 10.28 2.35 -9.37
C GLY A 49 9.73 3.12 -8.17
N GLY A 50 8.41 3.36 -8.12
CA GLY A 50 7.81 4.32 -7.19
C GLY A 50 8.10 5.76 -7.61
N ALA A 51 8.01 6.67 -6.65
CA ALA A 51 8.23 8.09 -6.90
C ALA A 51 9.67 8.38 -7.37
N SER A 52 9.83 9.18 -8.43
CA SER A 52 11.12 9.47 -9.07
C SER A 52 11.84 10.70 -8.50
N GLY A 53 11.14 11.55 -7.75
CA GLY A 53 11.74 12.70 -7.06
C GLY A 53 12.61 12.26 -5.88
N ARG A 54 13.74 12.97 -5.69
CA ARG A 54 14.69 12.71 -4.59
C ARG A 54 13.99 12.66 -3.22
N PHE A 55 13.05 13.57 -3.00
CA PHE A 55 12.31 13.68 -1.74
C PHE A 55 11.00 12.90 -1.76
N ASP A 56 10.33 12.77 -2.91
CA ASP A 56 9.07 12.03 -3.04
C ASP A 56 9.20 10.55 -2.64
N ARG A 57 10.37 9.94 -2.86
CA ARG A 57 10.66 8.58 -2.36
C ARG A 57 10.62 8.52 -0.83
N LEU A 58 11.02 9.58 -0.13
CA LEU A 58 10.96 9.63 1.33
C LEU A 58 9.51 9.63 1.81
N ASP A 59 8.59 10.27 1.08
CA ASP A 59 7.17 10.26 1.41
C ASP A 59 6.58 8.84 1.28
N GLU A 60 6.94 8.10 0.23
CA GLU A 60 6.52 6.69 0.11
C GLU A 60 7.07 5.82 1.25
N VAL A 61 8.34 6.02 1.62
CA VAL A 61 8.98 5.34 2.74
C VAL A 61 8.27 5.70 4.06
N ALA A 62 7.98 6.97 4.29
CA ALA A 62 7.29 7.44 5.49
C ALA A 62 5.90 6.81 5.62
N ILE A 63 5.16 6.67 4.52
CA ILE A 63 3.85 5.99 4.52
C ILE A 63 3.97 4.53 4.94
N VAL A 64 4.98 3.80 4.44
CA VAL A 64 5.20 2.40 4.81
C VAL A 64 5.53 2.26 6.29
N TYR A 65 6.43 3.10 6.82
CA TYR A 65 6.79 3.08 8.23
C TYR A 65 5.64 3.51 9.14
N ALA A 66 4.91 4.57 8.78
CA ALA A 66 3.75 5.02 9.53
C ALA A 66 2.68 3.92 9.59
N PHE A 67 2.41 3.26 8.47
CA PHE A 67 1.50 2.11 8.44
C PHE A 67 2.00 0.96 9.32
N ALA A 68 3.28 0.62 9.25
CA ALA A 68 3.85 -0.46 10.06
C ALA A 68 3.74 -0.18 11.56
N LEU A 69 4.11 1.02 12.01
CA LEU A 69 4.00 1.44 13.40
C LEU A 69 2.55 1.48 13.88
N TRP A 70 1.64 2.01 13.06
CA TRP A 70 0.22 2.02 13.38
C TRP A 70 -0.36 0.60 13.48
N ALA A 71 -0.04 -0.27 12.52
CA ALA A 71 -0.50 -1.65 12.48
C ALA A 71 -0.01 -2.49 13.66
N THR A 72 1.15 -2.16 14.24
CA THR A 72 1.70 -2.84 15.42
C THR A 72 1.36 -2.16 16.75
N GLY A 73 0.57 -1.07 16.74
CA GLY A 73 0.23 -0.33 17.95
C GLY A 73 1.40 0.47 18.55
N MET A 74 2.41 0.79 17.74
CA MET A 74 3.60 1.55 18.10
C MET A 74 3.54 3.01 17.63
N ALA A 75 2.45 3.44 17.00
CA ALA A 75 2.21 4.85 16.72
C ALA A 75 1.83 5.58 18.01
N GLU A 76 2.58 6.63 18.36
CA GLU A 76 2.18 7.53 19.45
C GLU A 76 0.89 8.27 19.07
N ALA A 77 0.06 8.55 20.08
CA ALA A 77 -1.21 9.27 19.95
C ALA A 77 -1.01 10.79 19.80
#